data_AF-A0A7J7UQA6-F1
#
_entry.id   AF-A0A7J7UQA6-F1
#
_cell.length_a   1.000
_cell.length_b   1.000
_cell.length_c   1.000
_cell.angle_alpha   90.00
_cell.angle_beta   90.00
_cell.angle_gamma   90.00
#
_symmetry.space_group_name_H-M   'P 1'
#
loop_
_entity.id
_entity.type
_entity.pdbx_description
1 polymer ?
#
loop_
_entity_poly.entity_id
_entity_poly.type
_entity_poly.pdbx_seq_one_letter_code
_entity_poly.pdbx_strand_id
1 'polypeptide(L)'
;MEAEAEREAVYPNSSGKKIEALPPELFQCRKLRALHLGNNVLQSLPSRVGELTNLTQIELRGNRLECLPVELGECPLLKRSGLVVEEDLFNTLPPEVKERLWRADKEQA
;
A
#
# COMPACT_ATOMS: atom_id res chain seq x y z
N MET A 1 25.74 3.99 9.25
CA MET A 1 24.53 4.00 10.09
C MET A 1 23.44 4.80 9.36
N GLU A 2 23.29 4.54 8.07
CA GLU A 2 22.46 5.29 7.13
C GLU A 2 21.61 4.25 6.38
N ALA A 3 20.40 4.62 5.96
CA ALA A 3 19.43 3.80 5.22
C ALA A 3 18.33 3.04 6.02
N GLU A 4 17.89 3.55 7.16
CA GLU A 4 16.51 3.26 7.62
C GLU A 4 15.47 4.15 6.90
N ALA A 5 15.83 5.39 6.54
CA ALA A 5 14.93 6.32 5.85
C ALA A 5 14.52 5.89 4.42
N GLU A 6 15.25 4.97 3.76
CA GLU A 6 14.91 4.50 2.40
C GLU A 6 13.84 3.39 2.39
N ARG A 7 13.43 2.88 3.55
CA ARG A 7 12.52 1.71 3.66
C ARG A 7 11.09 2.10 3.97
N GLU A 8 10.85 3.32 4.42
CA GLU A 8 9.53 3.78 4.85
C GLU A 8 9.24 5.11 4.17
N ALA A 9 8.18 5.16 3.35
CA ALA A 9 7.67 6.41 2.82
C ALA A 9 6.49 6.84 3.68
N VAL A 10 6.72 7.83 4.52
CA VAL A 10 5.66 8.53 5.25
C VAL A 10 5.40 9.83 4.53
N TYR A 11 4.16 10.06 4.16
CA TYR A 11 3.74 11.34 3.60
C TYR A 11 2.96 12.13 4.67
N PRO A 12 3.67 12.91 5.51
CA PRO A 12 3.02 13.66 6.57
C PRO A 12 2.14 14.78 5.99
N ASN A 13 0.89 14.84 6.46
CA ASN A 13 -0.08 15.88 6.13
C ASN A 13 0.24 17.26 6.78
N SER A 14 1.46 17.47 7.26
CA SER A 14 1.87 18.55 8.18
C SER A 14 1.88 19.96 7.57
N SER A 15 1.41 20.13 6.34
CA SER A 15 1.38 21.41 5.63
C SER A 15 -0.01 21.79 5.11
N GLY A 16 -1.07 21.09 5.51
CA GLY A 16 -2.44 21.34 5.04
C GLY A 16 -2.68 20.92 3.58
N LYS A 17 -1.68 20.35 2.90
CA LYS A 17 -1.80 19.76 1.57
C LYS A 17 -2.09 18.27 1.72
N LYS A 18 -3.27 17.87 1.26
CA LYS A 18 -3.63 16.46 1.15
C LYS A 18 -3.12 15.93 -0.19
N ILE A 19 -2.65 14.70 -0.22
CA ILE A 19 -2.14 14.08 -1.45
C ILE A 19 -3.31 13.59 -2.29
N GLU A 20 -3.40 14.08 -3.52
CA GLU A 20 -4.39 13.67 -4.53
C GLU A 20 -3.89 12.54 -5.43
N ALA A 21 -2.58 12.50 -5.69
CA ALA A 21 -1.94 11.48 -6.52
C ALA A 21 -0.52 11.17 -6.05
N LEU A 22 -0.09 9.92 -6.25
CA LEU A 22 1.26 9.47 -5.92
C LEU A 22 2.20 9.67 -7.12
N PRO A 23 3.43 10.16 -6.90
CA PRO A 23 4.40 10.28 -7.98
C PRO A 23 4.82 8.89 -8.49
N PRO A 24 4.94 8.70 -9.81
CA PRO A 24 5.30 7.41 -10.39
C PRO A 24 6.69 6.91 -9.95
N GLU A 25 7.57 7.80 -9.53
CA GLU A 25 8.92 7.51 -9.03
C GLU A 25 8.89 6.76 -7.69
N LEU A 26 7.85 6.92 -6.87
CA LEU A 26 7.70 6.20 -5.61
C LEU A 26 7.69 4.68 -5.83
N PHE A 27 7.07 4.22 -6.92
CA PHE A 27 6.97 2.80 -7.26
C PHE A 27 8.28 2.20 -7.77
N GLN A 28 9.25 3.04 -8.14
CA GLN A 28 10.58 2.60 -8.52
C GLN A 28 11.44 2.24 -7.30
N CYS A 29 11.05 2.68 -6.10
CA CYS A 29 11.72 2.37 -4.85
C CYS A 29 11.48 0.92 -4.41
N ARG A 30 12.15 -0.03 -5.07
CA ARG A 30 12.04 -1.47 -4.75
C ARG A 30 12.47 -1.84 -3.32
N LYS A 31 13.17 -0.95 -2.61
CA LYS A 31 13.54 -1.15 -1.20
C LYS A 31 12.44 -0.77 -0.21
N LEU A 32 11.35 -0.15 -0.67
CA LEU A 32 10.26 0.29 0.17
C LEU A 32 9.57 -0.90 0.84
N ARG A 33 9.40 -0.81 2.16
CA ARG A 33 8.78 -1.81 3.03
C ARG A 33 7.47 -1.31 3.63
N ALA A 34 7.42 -0.05 4.02
CA ALA A 34 6.22 0.58 4.57
C ALA A 34 5.85 1.82 3.77
N LEU A 35 4.56 1.96 3.45
CA LEU A 35 4.02 3.12 2.75
C LEU A 35 2.82 3.68 3.53
N HIS A 36 3.02 4.84 4.15
CA HIS A 36 1.99 5.50 4.97
C HIS A 36 1.38 6.67 4.21
N LEU A 37 0.16 6.46 3.73
CA LEU A 37 -0.64 7.41 2.96
C LEU A 37 -1.99 7.72 3.61
N GLY A 38 -2.18 7.34 4.87
CA GLY A 38 -3.42 7.58 5.60
C GLY A 38 -3.78 9.07 5.68
N ASN A 39 -5.08 9.36 5.77
CA ASN A 39 -5.65 10.71 5.89
C ASN A 39 -5.29 11.66 4.73
N ASN A 40 -5.25 11.15 3.51
CA ASN A 40 -5.06 11.93 2.27
C ASN A 40 -6.35 11.99 1.44
N VAL A 41 -6.27 12.41 0.17
CA VAL A 41 -7.43 12.49 -0.75
C VAL A 41 -7.15 11.72 -2.04
N LEU A 42 -6.38 10.63 -1.94
CA LEU A 42 -6.12 9.75 -3.07
C LEU A 42 -7.45 9.19 -3.57
N GLN A 43 -7.73 9.38 -4.85
CA GLN A 43 -8.94 8.87 -5.52
C GLN A 43 -8.71 7.47 -6.10
N SER A 44 -7.47 7.18 -6.49
CA SER A 44 -7.08 5.86 -6.99
C SER A 44 -5.67 5.52 -6.54
N LEU A 45 -5.39 4.23 -6.46
CA LEU A 45 -4.05 3.68 -6.28
C LEU A 45 -3.60 3.10 -7.63
N PRO A 46 -2.44 3.50 -8.17
CA PRO A 46 -2.00 3.03 -9.47
C PRO A 46 -1.61 1.54 -9.42
N SER A 47 -1.78 0.84 -10.54
CA SER A 47 -1.39 -0.57 -10.72
C SER A 47 0.09 -0.84 -10.41
N ARG A 48 0.94 0.19 -10.54
CA ARG A 48 2.36 0.14 -10.18
C ARG A 48 2.64 -0.20 -8.72
N VAL A 49 1.64 -0.21 -7.84
CA VAL A 49 1.82 -0.72 -6.47
C VAL A 49 2.39 -2.15 -6.45
N GLY A 50 2.08 -2.98 -7.46
CA GLY A 50 2.64 -4.32 -7.61
C GLY A 50 4.16 -4.35 -7.87
N GLU A 51 4.76 -3.25 -8.32
CA GLU A 51 6.21 -3.15 -8.53
C GLU A 51 6.99 -3.07 -7.21
N LEU A 52 6.32 -2.73 -6.10
CA LEU A 52 6.91 -2.64 -4.77
C LEU A 52 7.07 -4.03 -4.15
N THR A 53 8.00 -4.82 -4.70
CA THR A 53 8.17 -6.23 -4.34
C THR A 53 8.58 -6.47 -2.88
N ASN A 54 9.15 -5.48 -2.21
CA ASN A 54 9.53 -5.56 -0.79
C ASN A 54 8.48 -4.94 0.16
N LEU A 55 7.34 -4.48 -0.35
CA LEU A 55 6.31 -3.84 0.44
C LEU A 55 5.68 -4.86 1.39
N THR A 56 5.77 -4.57 2.68
CA THR A 56 5.16 -5.38 3.75
C THR A 56 3.97 -4.68 4.38
N GLN A 57 3.93 -3.34 4.33
CA GLN A 57 2.90 -2.53 4.97
C GLN A 57 2.48 -1.37 4.06
N ILE A 58 1.17 -1.13 3.97
CA ILE A 58 0.58 0.00 3.27
C ILE A 58 -0.67 0.48 4.01
N GLU A 59 -0.69 1.78 4.31
CA GLU A 59 -1.77 2.44 5.03
C GLU A 59 -2.45 3.43 4.10
N LEU A 60 -3.70 3.15 3.71
CA LEU A 60 -4.51 3.99 2.82
C LEU A 60 -5.79 4.49 3.52
N ARG A 61 -5.97 4.24 4.81
CA ARG A 61 -7.17 4.61 5.54
C ARG A 61 -7.41 6.12 5.53
N GLY A 62 -8.66 6.54 5.39
CA GLY A 62 -9.00 7.97 5.33
C GLY A 62 -8.63 8.66 4.01
N ASN A 63 -8.48 7.89 2.92
CA ASN A 63 -8.46 8.39 1.54
C ASN A 63 -9.86 8.35 0.90
N ARG A 64 -9.94 8.74 -0.38
CA ARG A 64 -11.17 8.73 -1.20
C ARG A 64 -11.11 7.65 -2.29
N LEU A 65 -10.47 6.53 -1.98
CA LEU A 65 -10.32 5.40 -2.89
C LEU A 65 -11.67 4.69 -3.03
N GLU A 66 -12.13 4.50 -4.26
CA GLU A 66 -13.34 3.72 -4.55
C GLU A 66 -13.06 2.23 -4.72
N CYS A 67 -11.89 1.89 -5.24
CA CYS A 67 -11.44 0.52 -5.44
C CYS A 67 -9.93 0.39 -5.22
N LEU A 68 -9.48 -0.85 -5.02
CA LEU A 68 -8.07 -1.18 -4.96
C LEU A 68 -7.64 -1.94 -6.22
N PRO A 69 -6.42 -1.68 -6.72
CA PRO A 69 -5.86 -2.40 -7.85
C PRO A 69 -5.60 -3.87 -7.50
N VAL A 70 -5.83 -4.76 -8.46
CA VAL A 70 -5.59 -6.21 -8.31
C VAL A 70 -4.11 -6.52 -8.14
N GLU A 71 -3.26 -5.60 -8.62
CA GLU A 71 -1.80 -5.63 -8.53
C GLU A 71 -1.28 -5.57 -7.09
N LEU A 72 -2.11 -5.23 -6.08
CA LEU A 72 -1.76 -5.47 -4.67
C LEU A 72 -1.46 -6.94 -4.39
N GLY A 73 -2.07 -7.86 -5.15
CA GLY A 73 -1.80 -9.29 -5.07
C GLY A 73 -0.52 -9.73 -5.80
N GLU A 74 0.20 -8.81 -6.44
CA GLU A 74 1.53 -9.04 -7.01
C GLU A 74 2.66 -8.72 -6.02
N CYS A 75 2.36 -8.02 -4.92
CA CYS A 75 3.32 -7.78 -3.84
C CYS A 75 3.54 -9.06 -3.02
N PRO A 76 4.67 -9.77 -3.18
CA PRO A 76 4.85 -11.10 -2.58
C PRO A 76 5.03 -11.04 -1.06
N LEU A 77 5.49 -9.91 -0.52
CA LEU A 77 5.70 -9.70 0.91
C LEU A 77 4.53 -8.99 1.60
N LEU A 78 3.53 -8.53 0.84
CA LEU A 78 2.39 -7.82 1.40
C LEU A 78 1.41 -8.83 1.99
N LYS A 79 1.02 -8.56 3.23
CA LYS A 79 0.09 -9.41 3.98
C LYS A 79 -1.20 -8.68 4.24
N ARG A 80 -2.26 -9.42 4.56
CA ARG A 80 -3.51 -8.82 5.04
C ARG A 80 -3.30 -7.95 6.28
N SER A 81 -2.43 -8.36 7.22
CA SER A 81 -2.10 -7.58 8.42
C SER A 81 -1.37 -6.26 8.12
N GLY A 82 -0.62 -6.21 7.02
CA GLY A 82 0.08 -5.00 6.58
C GLY A 82 -0.75 -4.08 5.69
N LEU A 83 -1.86 -4.55 5.13
CA LEU A 83 -2.79 -3.75 4.33
C LEU A 83 -3.83 -3.11 5.24
N VAL A 84 -3.64 -1.82 5.55
CA VAL A 84 -4.58 -1.04 6.35
C VAL A 84 -5.41 -0.16 5.42
N VAL A 85 -6.66 -0.57 5.25
CA VAL A 85 -7.68 0.06 4.38
C VAL A 85 -9.03 -0.07 5.06
N GLU A 86 -10.01 0.71 4.61
CA GLU A 86 -11.41 0.53 5.03
C GLU A 86 -11.93 -0.85 4.57
N GLU A 87 -12.78 -1.50 5.37
CA GLU A 87 -13.24 -2.86 5.07
C GLU A 87 -14.03 -2.97 3.76
N ASP A 88 -14.85 -1.96 3.48
CA ASP A 88 -15.61 -1.87 2.22
C ASP A 88 -14.68 -1.83 1.01
N LEU A 89 -13.57 -1.09 1.13
CA LEU A 89 -12.57 -0.96 0.09
C LEU A 89 -11.80 -2.27 -0.12
N PHE A 90 -11.45 -2.97 0.96
CA PHE A 90 -10.86 -4.32 0.85
C PHE A 90 -11.81 -5.30 0.14
N ASN A 91 -13.12 -5.20 0.36
CA ASN A 91 -14.10 -6.07 -0.28
C ASN A 91 -14.19 -5.89 -1.79
N THR A 92 -13.77 -4.73 -2.33
CA THR A 92 -13.67 -4.48 -3.78
C THR A 92 -12.60 -5.34 -4.47
N LEU A 93 -11.61 -5.83 -3.71
CA LEU A 93 -10.59 -6.70 -4.27
C LEU A 93 -11.18 -8.06 -4.69
N PRO A 94 -10.70 -8.62 -5.80
CA PRO A 94 -11.13 -9.93 -6.26
C PRO A 94 -10.71 -11.02 -5.24
N PRO A 95 -11.47 -12.12 -5.14
CA PRO A 95 -11.24 -13.16 -4.13
C PRO A 95 -9.83 -13.76 -4.20
N GLU A 96 -9.25 -13.86 -5.39
CA GLU A 96 -7.89 -14.40 -5.61
C GLU A 96 -6.83 -13.54 -4.91
N VAL A 97 -6.97 -12.21 -4.94
CA VAL A 97 -6.04 -11.29 -4.27
C VAL A 97 -6.22 -11.35 -2.76
N LYS A 98 -7.47 -11.40 -2.28
CA LYS A 98 -7.78 -11.53 -0.85
C LYS A 98 -7.20 -12.83 -0.28
N GLU A 99 -7.36 -13.95 -1.00
CA GLU A 99 -6.77 -15.23 -0.62
C GLU A 99 -5.25 -15.16 -0.53
N ARG A 100 -4.58 -14.56 -1.53
CA ARG A 100 -3.11 -14.38 -1.51
C ARG A 100 -2.66 -13.58 -0.29
N LEU A 101 -3.32 -12.45 0.01
CA LEU A 101 -2.98 -11.61 1.16
C LEU A 101 -3.16 -12.34 2.50
N TRP A 102 -4.19 -13.20 2.61
CA TRP A 102 -4.39 -14.05 3.79
C TRP A 102 -3.40 -15.22 3.87
N ARG A 103 -3.03 -15.82 2.73
CA ARG A 103 -2.02 -16.90 2.68
C ARG A 103 -0.64 -16.38 3.06
N ALA A 104 -0.26 -15.20 2.57
CA ALA A 104 0.98 -14.53 2.94
C ALA A 104 1.08 -14.24 4.44
N ASP A 105 -0.05 -14.06 5.13
CA ASP A 105 -0.11 -13.90 6.58
C ASP A 105 0.24 -15.20 7.33
N LYS A 106 -0.23 -16.35 6.82
CA LYS A 106 -0.04 -17.67 7.42
C LYS A 106 1.31 -18.32 7.12
N GLU A 107 1.96 -17.97 6.02
CA GLU A 107 3.17 -18.64 5.53
C GLU A 107 4.47 -18.24 6.28
N GLN A 108 4.36 -17.49 7.38
CA GLN A 108 5.49 -17.06 8.22
C GLN A 108 5.33 -17.45 9.71
N ALA A 109 4.48 -18.43 10.02
CA ALA A 109 4.39 -19.06 11.34
C ALA A 109 5.15 -20.39 11.40
#